data_AF-A0A3A8QDR8-F1
#
_entry.id   AF-A0A3A8QDR8-F1
#
_cell.length_a   1.000
_cell.length_b   1.000
_cell.length_c   1.000
_cell.angle_alpha   90.00
_cell.angle_beta   90.00
_cell.angle_gamma   90.00
#
_symmetry.space_group_name_H-M   'P 1'
#
loop_
_entity.id
_entity.type
_entity.pdbx_description
1 polymer ?
#
loop_
_entity_poly.entity_id
_entity_poly.type
_entity_poly.pdbx_seq_one_letter_code
_entity_poly.pdbx_strand_id
1 'polypeptide(L)'
;MFALVLGCAGPRLYYLRSELPILEGRFDLAVAPGPWPHQDIPTVVADTDTIPDDLVLPTLRALMTLPGAVDACDPNTGGPRPDAAEYCVALYKTPQDWRVSWPIRNLVKERSSCQPPFGGVDDESFGRSPFIIGFAHNHPCATRMSSEDLTQFPAVKMADGLWTMVSYAASPDGQLARDSRNRLIPAWAWLATGHKDEPRLYKWNPAGEVFQWNEATARWEFQANCHPQEASGMRSPRMLLPRCSPELKW
;
A
#
# COMPACT_ATOMS: atom_id res chain seq x y z
N MET A 1 -41.19 27.27 9.28
CA MET A 1 -40.21 27.23 8.18
C MET A 1 -38.94 26.58 8.73
N PHE A 2 -38.76 25.28 8.51
CA PHE A 2 -37.53 24.58 8.89
C PHE A 2 -36.61 24.59 7.67
N ALA A 3 -35.51 25.34 7.75
CA ALA A 3 -34.45 25.28 6.75
C ALA A 3 -33.68 23.97 6.96
N LEU A 4 -33.87 23.02 6.04
CA LEU A 4 -33.00 21.85 5.91
C LEU A 4 -31.66 22.34 5.35
N VAL A 5 -30.66 22.42 6.22
CA VAL A 5 -29.27 22.58 5.82
C VAL A 5 -28.81 21.21 5.31
N LEU A 6 -28.89 20.99 4.00
CA LEU A 6 -28.16 19.92 3.32
C LEU A 6 -26.67 20.27 3.44
N GLY A 7 -26.04 19.78 4.49
CA GLY A 7 -24.59 19.82 4.60
C GLY A 7 -24.00 19.02 3.44
N CYS A 8 -23.36 19.70 2.50
CA CYS A 8 -22.52 19.04 1.51
C CYS A 8 -21.38 18.34 2.25
N ALA A 9 -21.54 17.05 2.56
CA ALA A 9 -20.40 16.22 2.90
C ALA A 9 -19.48 16.27 1.67
N GLY A 10 -18.24 16.74 1.88
CA GLY A 10 -17.24 16.72 0.82
C GLY A 10 -17.03 15.29 0.27
N PRO A 11 -16.45 15.14 -0.92
CA PRO A 11 -16.15 13.82 -1.45
C PRO A 11 -15.26 13.05 -0.45
N ARG A 12 -15.62 11.79 -0.18
CA ARG A 12 -14.82 10.89 0.67
C ARG A 12 -13.44 10.72 0.00
N LEU A 13 -12.38 10.80 0.80
CA LEU A 13 -10.99 10.66 0.32
C LEU A 13 -10.36 9.31 0.71
N TYR A 14 -10.78 8.77 1.85
CA TYR A 14 -10.23 7.55 2.44
C TYR A 14 -11.25 6.91 3.39
N TYR A 15 -10.93 5.71 3.88
CA TYR A 15 -11.61 5.03 4.97
C TYR A 15 -10.71 4.97 6.21
N LEU A 16 -11.31 5.04 7.38
CA LEU A 16 -10.68 4.58 8.61
C LEU A 16 -10.86 3.07 8.70
N ARG A 17 -9.86 2.37 9.24
CA ARG A 17 -9.97 0.91 9.38
C ARG A 17 -11.19 0.46 10.20
N SER A 18 -11.60 1.25 11.20
CA SER A 18 -12.80 0.97 12.00
C SER A 18 -14.11 1.04 11.22
N GLU A 19 -14.12 1.64 10.03
CA GLU A 19 -15.29 1.68 9.14
C GLU A 19 -15.38 0.44 8.24
N LEU A 20 -14.33 -0.39 8.19
CA LEU A 20 -14.21 -1.48 7.24
C LEU A 20 -14.74 -2.80 7.81
N PRO A 21 -15.32 -3.66 6.95
CA PRO A 21 -15.57 -5.05 7.32
C PRO A 21 -14.27 -5.73 7.76
N ILE A 22 -14.32 -6.43 8.88
CA ILE A 22 -13.20 -7.19 9.43
C ILE A 22 -13.54 -8.69 9.36
N LEU A 23 -12.66 -9.48 8.77
CA LEU A 23 -12.84 -10.94 8.72
C LEU A 23 -12.39 -11.58 10.02
N GLU A 24 -13.13 -12.59 10.46
CA GLU A 24 -12.71 -13.50 11.56
C GLU A 24 -12.37 -12.77 12.87
N GLY A 25 -12.88 -11.55 13.06
CA GLY A 25 -12.55 -10.70 14.21
C GLY A 25 -11.08 -10.26 14.28
N ARG A 26 -10.30 -10.49 13.22
CA ARG A 26 -8.88 -10.17 13.11
C ARG A 26 -8.69 -8.80 12.49
N PHE A 27 -8.31 -7.81 13.29
CA PHE A 27 -8.23 -6.40 12.85
C PHE A 27 -7.31 -6.19 11.64
N ASP A 28 -6.29 -7.03 11.46
CA ASP A 28 -5.41 -7.05 10.30
C ASP A 28 -6.12 -7.43 8.99
N LEU A 29 -7.18 -8.24 9.07
CA LEU A 29 -7.97 -8.73 7.94
C LEU A 29 -9.13 -7.78 7.56
N ALA A 30 -8.86 -6.48 7.47
CA ALA A 30 -9.81 -5.53 6.94
C ALA A 30 -10.00 -5.72 5.42
N VAL A 31 -11.23 -5.51 4.94
CA VAL A 31 -11.58 -5.53 3.52
C VAL A 31 -11.76 -4.09 3.03
N ALA A 32 -10.95 -3.66 2.06
CA ALA A 32 -11.08 -2.32 1.48
C ALA A 32 -12.09 -2.31 0.33
N PRO A 33 -12.92 -1.27 0.17
CA PRO A 33 -13.72 -1.09 -1.04
C PRO A 33 -12.81 -0.84 -2.26
N GLY A 34 -13.30 -1.14 -3.46
CA GLY A 34 -12.63 -0.79 -4.72
C GLY A 34 -13.60 -0.65 -5.91
N PRO A 35 -13.19 -0.03 -7.01
CA PRO A 35 -11.96 0.75 -7.17
C PRO A 35 -12.03 2.11 -6.46
N TRP A 36 -10.88 2.74 -6.23
CA TRP A 36 -10.80 4.12 -5.75
C TRP A 36 -11.11 5.11 -6.90
N PRO A 37 -12.22 5.87 -6.86
CA PRO A 37 -12.59 6.80 -7.93
C PRO A 37 -11.79 8.11 -7.81
N HIS A 38 -10.49 8.04 -8.07
CA HIS A 38 -9.60 9.20 -8.12
C HIS A 38 -9.36 9.62 -9.57
N GLN A 39 -9.45 10.92 -9.86
CA GLN A 39 -9.37 11.46 -11.23
C GLN A 39 -8.05 11.08 -11.96
N ASP A 40 -6.96 10.96 -11.20
CA ASP A 40 -5.62 10.68 -11.73
C ASP A 40 -5.26 9.18 -11.70
N ILE A 41 -6.10 8.32 -11.11
CA ILE A 41 -5.81 6.88 -11.00
C ILE A 41 -6.67 6.14 -12.03
N PRO A 42 -6.06 5.62 -13.12
CA PRO A 42 -6.81 4.91 -14.14
C PRO A 42 -7.12 3.47 -13.69
N THR A 43 -8.19 2.91 -14.26
CA THR A 43 -8.29 1.46 -14.44
C THR A 43 -7.47 1.08 -15.68
N VAL A 44 -6.54 0.14 -15.55
CA VAL A 44 -5.63 -0.22 -16.65
C VAL A 44 -6.04 -1.56 -17.24
N VAL A 45 -6.38 -1.58 -18.54
CA VAL A 45 -6.68 -2.82 -19.27
C VAL A 45 -5.37 -3.34 -19.86
N ALA A 46 -4.82 -4.41 -19.28
CA ALA A 46 -3.58 -5.02 -19.75
C ALA A 46 -3.54 -6.53 -19.45
N ASP A 47 -3.27 -7.35 -20.46
CA ASP A 47 -3.02 -8.78 -20.33
C ASP A 47 -1.51 -9.05 -20.25
N THR A 48 -0.89 -8.71 -19.13
CA THR A 48 0.55 -8.91 -18.91
C THR A 48 0.81 -9.53 -17.54
N ASP A 49 2.00 -10.10 -17.34
CA ASP A 49 2.48 -10.58 -16.05
C ASP A 49 3.11 -9.48 -15.19
N THR A 50 3.20 -8.27 -15.74
CA THR A 50 3.87 -7.13 -15.13
C THR A 50 2.84 -6.10 -14.69
N ILE A 51 3.01 -5.60 -13.48
CA ILE A 51 2.11 -4.62 -12.88
C ILE A 51 2.29 -3.29 -13.62
N PRO A 52 1.24 -2.67 -14.18
CA PRO A 52 1.40 -1.47 -14.99
C PRO A 52 1.90 -0.27 -14.18
N ASP A 53 3.00 0.34 -14.62
CA ASP A 53 3.52 1.57 -14.00
C ASP A 53 2.52 2.74 -14.11
N ASP A 54 1.69 2.75 -15.17
CA ASP A 54 0.58 3.70 -15.36
C ASP A 54 -0.53 3.56 -14.32
N LEU A 55 -0.58 2.45 -13.57
CA LEU A 55 -1.43 2.29 -12.38
C LEU A 55 -0.66 2.71 -11.12
N VAL A 56 0.59 2.25 -10.99
CA VAL A 56 1.40 2.38 -9.78
C VAL A 56 1.78 3.84 -9.51
N LEU A 57 2.37 4.52 -10.51
CA LEU A 57 2.95 5.85 -10.30
C LEU A 57 1.87 6.90 -9.96
N PRO A 58 0.71 6.95 -10.65
CA PRO A 58 -0.34 7.87 -10.26
C PRO A 58 -0.91 7.56 -8.88
N THR A 59 -1.04 6.28 -8.52
CA THR A 59 -1.47 5.85 -7.18
C THR A 59 -0.53 6.40 -6.10
N LEU A 60 0.78 6.20 -6.24
CA LEU A 60 1.78 6.67 -5.28
C LEU A 60 1.75 8.20 -5.14
N ARG A 61 1.60 8.93 -6.25
CA ARG A 61 1.46 10.39 -6.22
C ARG A 61 0.16 10.81 -5.54
N ALA A 62 -0.96 10.15 -5.82
CA ALA A 62 -2.26 10.46 -5.23
C ALA A 62 -2.23 10.29 -3.70
N LEU A 63 -1.60 9.22 -3.18
CA LEU A 63 -1.43 9.03 -1.74
C LEU A 63 -0.72 10.23 -1.07
N MET A 64 0.29 10.81 -1.72
CA MET A 64 1.03 11.98 -1.23
C MET A 64 0.20 13.27 -1.23
N THR A 65 -0.95 13.31 -1.91
CA THR A 65 -1.86 14.46 -1.92
C THR A 65 -2.91 14.39 -0.80
N LEU A 66 -3.03 13.26 -0.12
CA LEU A 66 -4.01 13.07 0.93
C LEU A 66 -3.64 13.87 2.20
N PRO A 67 -4.63 14.33 2.99
CA PRO A 67 -4.38 15.15 4.17
C PRO A 67 -3.43 14.49 5.17
N GLY A 68 -2.38 15.19 5.60
CA GLY A 68 -1.40 14.68 6.55
C GLY A 68 -0.34 13.74 5.95
N ALA A 69 -0.38 13.48 4.63
CA ALA A 69 0.61 12.63 3.97
C ALA A 69 1.98 13.30 3.84
N VAL A 70 2.04 14.60 3.58
CA VAL A 70 3.30 15.35 3.36
C VAL A 70 3.35 16.71 4.05
N ASP A 71 2.19 17.24 4.42
CA ASP A 71 2.00 18.59 4.98
C ASP A 71 1.95 18.60 6.52
N ALA A 72 2.05 17.44 7.15
CA ALA A 72 2.00 17.26 8.59
C ALA A 72 3.39 17.06 9.22
N CYS A 73 4.37 17.81 8.74
CA CYS A 73 5.73 17.78 9.26
C CYS A 73 6.00 19.00 10.13
N ASP A 74 6.59 18.77 11.29
CA ASP A 74 6.99 19.85 12.18
C ASP A 74 8.19 20.57 11.57
N PRO A 75 8.10 21.88 11.30
CA PRO A 75 9.13 22.61 10.57
C PRO A 75 10.44 22.76 11.37
N ASN A 76 10.41 22.58 12.69
CA ASN A 76 11.59 22.74 13.54
C ASN A 76 12.37 21.42 13.68
N THR A 77 11.67 20.29 13.69
CA THR A 77 12.24 18.97 13.93
C THR A 77 12.31 18.10 12.68
N GLY A 78 11.55 18.44 11.63
CA GLY A 78 11.34 17.60 10.45
C GLY A 78 10.53 16.33 10.73
N GLY A 79 10.06 16.13 11.96
CA GLY A 79 9.34 14.94 12.38
C GLY A 79 7.82 15.02 12.11
N PRO A 80 7.11 13.89 12.19
CA PRO A 80 5.66 13.85 12.02
C PRO A 80 4.92 14.56 13.16
N ARG A 81 4.01 15.47 12.80
CA ARG A 81 3.02 16.08 13.70
C ARG A 81 1.91 15.08 14.07
N PRO A 82 1.05 15.38 15.06
CA PRO A 82 -0.04 14.48 15.44
C PRO A 82 -1.06 14.16 14.33
N ASP A 83 -1.17 15.05 13.33
CA ASP A 83 -2.05 14.89 12.17
C ASP A 83 -1.40 14.12 11.00
N ALA A 84 -0.11 13.75 11.13
CA ALA A 84 0.61 12.98 10.12
C ALA A 84 -0.01 11.59 9.92
N ALA A 85 -0.20 11.23 8.66
CA ALA A 85 -0.96 10.06 8.27
C ALA A 85 -0.21 9.22 7.23
N GLU A 86 -0.36 7.92 7.40
CA GLU A 86 -0.01 6.92 6.41
C GLU A 86 -1.30 6.34 5.82
N TYR A 87 -1.28 6.13 4.52
CA TYR A 87 -2.39 5.62 3.73
C TYR A 87 -1.95 4.35 3.03
N CYS A 88 -2.73 3.28 3.21
CA CYS A 88 -2.48 1.97 2.60
C CYS A 88 -3.54 1.68 1.54
N VAL A 89 -3.12 1.16 0.39
CA VAL A 89 -4.01 0.65 -0.66
C VAL A 89 -3.56 -0.74 -1.11
N ALA A 90 -4.50 -1.55 -1.59
CA ALA A 90 -4.20 -2.73 -2.37
C ALA A 90 -4.21 -2.41 -3.86
N LEU A 91 -3.18 -2.87 -4.56
CA LEU A 91 -3.21 -3.00 -6.01
C LEU A 91 -3.72 -4.41 -6.34
N TYR A 92 -4.72 -4.48 -7.20
CA TYR A 92 -5.40 -5.74 -7.48
C TYR A 92 -5.70 -5.92 -8.96
N LYS A 93 -5.82 -7.19 -9.36
CA LYS A 93 -6.18 -7.60 -10.72
C LYS A 93 -7.58 -8.21 -10.71
N THR A 94 -8.41 -7.72 -11.61
CA THR A 94 -9.69 -8.33 -11.96
C THR A 94 -9.54 -9.23 -13.19
N PRO A 95 -10.57 -9.99 -13.59
CA PRO A 95 -10.54 -10.68 -14.87
C PRO A 95 -10.30 -9.77 -16.08
N GLN A 96 -10.59 -8.46 -15.98
CA GLN A 96 -10.58 -7.53 -17.11
C GLN A 96 -9.43 -6.53 -17.07
N ASP A 97 -9.00 -6.12 -15.88
CA ASP A 97 -8.17 -4.94 -15.71
C ASP A 97 -7.42 -4.94 -14.36
N TRP A 98 -6.60 -3.92 -14.17
CA TRP A 98 -5.88 -3.63 -12.93
C TRP A 98 -6.46 -2.37 -12.29
N ARG A 99 -6.60 -2.42 -10.96
CA ARG A 99 -7.30 -1.40 -10.16
C ARG A 99 -6.61 -1.20 -8.81
N VAL A 100 -7.02 -0.15 -8.10
CA VAL A 100 -6.54 0.18 -6.76
C VAL A 100 -7.71 0.32 -5.81
N SER A 101 -7.56 -0.19 -4.58
CA SER A 101 -8.57 -0.07 -3.54
C SER A 101 -8.64 1.35 -3.00
N TRP A 102 -9.72 1.67 -2.29
CA TRP A 102 -9.77 2.88 -1.49
C TRP A 102 -8.64 2.93 -0.45
N PRO A 103 -8.07 4.12 -0.14
CA PRO A 103 -7.05 4.27 0.88
C PRO A 103 -7.60 4.01 2.28
N ILE A 104 -6.84 3.27 3.08
CA ILE A 104 -7.04 3.11 4.51
C ILE A 104 -6.10 4.05 5.23
N ARG A 105 -6.63 4.97 6.04
CA ARG A 105 -5.83 5.94 6.80
C ARG A 105 -5.52 5.41 8.20
N ASN A 106 -4.26 5.58 8.59
CA ASN A 106 -3.78 5.47 9.97
C ASN A 106 -2.90 6.67 10.34
N LEU A 107 -2.97 7.11 11.59
CA LEU A 107 -2.05 8.14 12.08
C LEU A 107 -0.70 7.50 12.47
N VAL A 108 0.40 8.20 12.26
CA VAL A 108 1.77 7.66 12.52
C VAL A 108 1.98 7.22 13.97
N LYS A 109 1.21 7.75 14.92
CA LYS A 109 1.30 7.40 16.36
C LYS A 109 0.42 6.22 16.76
N GLU A 110 -0.40 5.70 15.84
CA GLU A 110 -1.17 4.48 16.08
C GLU A 110 -0.25 3.25 16.07
N ARG A 111 -0.64 2.19 16.78
CA ARG A 111 0.11 0.92 16.72
C ARG A 111 0.06 0.42 15.27
N SER A 112 1.22 0.12 14.69
CA SER A 112 1.41 -0.24 13.27
C SER A 112 0.86 0.83 12.33
N SER A 113 1.71 1.81 12.01
CA SER A 113 1.40 2.79 10.99
C SER A 113 1.26 2.06 9.64
N CYS A 114 0.20 2.41 8.91
CA CYS A 114 -0.29 1.74 7.71
C CYS A 114 -0.54 0.21 7.82
N GLN A 115 -1.81 -0.19 7.89
CA GLN A 115 -2.17 -1.61 7.85
C GLN A 115 -2.92 -1.94 6.55
N PRO A 116 -2.29 -2.66 5.61
CA PRO A 116 -2.91 -3.01 4.33
C PRO A 116 -4.17 -3.85 4.51
N PRO A 117 -5.10 -3.83 3.52
CA PRO A 117 -6.31 -4.63 3.57
C PRO A 117 -6.01 -6.12 3.31
N PHE A 118 -5.44 -6.82 4.29
CA PHE A 118 -5.14 -8.26 4.16
C PHE A 118 -6.39 -9.13 4.00
N GLY A 119 -7.58 -8.63 4.35
CA GLY A 119 -8.86 -9.29 4.07
C GLY A 119 -9.30 -9.22 2.60
N GLY A 120 -8.54 -8.49 1.77
CA GLY A 120 -8.76 -8.30 0.34
C GLY A 120 -9.52 -7.03 -0.01
N VAL A 121 -10.10 -7.03 -1.20
CA VAL A 121 -10.89 -5.92 -1.74
C VAL A 121 -12.31 -6.39 -2.01
N ASP A 122 -13.29 -5.54 -1.70
CA ASP A 122 -14.67 -5.67 -2.15
C ASP A 122 -14.87 -4.71 -3.33
N ASP A 123 -14.64 -5.23 -4.54
CA ASP A 123 -14.74 -4.46 -5.78
C ASP A 123 -16.20 -4.31 -6.21
N GLU A 124 -16.59 -3.11 -6.64
CA GLU A 124 -17.97 -2.81 -7.03
C GLU A 124 -18.51 -3.67 -8.19
N SER A 125 -17.62 -4.17 -9.05
CA SER A 125 -17.95 -4.97 -10.24
C SER A 125 -17.74 -6.47 -10.03
N PHE A 126 -16.72 -6.84 -9.23
CA PHE A 126 -16.26 -8.22 -9.08
C PHE A 126 -16.36 -8.77 -7.64
N GLY A 127 -16.91 -7.99 -6.72
CA GLY A 127 -17.03 -8.34 -5.30
C GLY A 127 -15.68 -8.71 -4.70
N ARG A 128 -15.63 -9.82 -3.96
CA ARG A 128 -14.46 -10.26 -3.18
C ARG A 128 -13.52 -11.24 -3.91
N SER A 129 -13.71 -11.41 -5.21
CA SER A 129 -12.91 -12.30 -6.05
C SER A 129 -11.63 -11.73 -6.67
N PRO A 130 -11.29 -10.42 -6.63
CA PRO A 130 -10.04 -9.96 -7.21
C PRO A 130 -8.79 -10.54 -6.55
N PHE A 131 -7.71 -10.62 -7.33
CA PHE A 131 -6.41 -11.03 -6.84
C PHE A 131 -5.61 -9.82 -6.35
N ILE A 132 -5.21 -9.84 -5.08
CA ILE A 132 -4.33 -8.81 -4.52
C ILE A 132 -2.91 -9.08 -5.00
N ILE A 133 -2.33 -8.12 -5.69
CA ILE A 133 -0.99 -8.23 -6.26
C ILE A 133 0.04 -7.65 -5.29
N GLY A 134 -0.37 -6.70 -4.48
CA GLY A 134 0.55 -6.00 -3.60
C GLY A 134 -0.09 -4.83 -2.90
N PHE A 135 0.72 -4.15 -2.10
CA PHE A 135 0.28 -3.02 -1.31
C PHE A 135 1.17 -1.81 -1.57
N ALA A 136 0.54 -0.64 -1.71
CA ALA A 136 1.24 0.63 -1.79
C ALA A 136 0.89 1.48 -0.58
N HIS A 137 1.86 2.24 -0.09
CA HIS A 137 1.65 3.21 0.97
C HIS A 137 2.51 4.46 0.84
N ASN A 138 2.23 5.47 1.67
CA ASN A 138 3.09 6.63 1.84
C ASN A 138 3.73 6.67 3.23
N HIS A 139 4.87 7.34 3.31
CA HIS A 139 5.51 7.74 4.56
C HIS A 139 5.54 9.26 4.66
N PRO A 140 4.99 9.86 5.74
CA PRO A 140 5.06 11.30 5.92
C PRO A 140 6.45 11.78 6.31
N CYS A 141 6.72 13.04 6.02
CA CYS A 141 7.95 13.72 6.46
C CYS A 141 9.24 13.08 5.97
N ALA A 142 9.20 12.57 4.74
CA ALA A 142 10.34 11.97 4.09
C ALA A 142 10.97 10.81 4.92
N THR A 143 10.18 10.18 5.80
CA THR A 143 10.67 9.03 6.58
C THR A 143 10.99 7.88 5.64
N ARG A 144 12.01 7.14 6.04
CA ARG A 144 12.61 6.05 5.25
C ARG A 144 11.76 4.80 5.36
N MET A 145 11.98 3.86 4.44
CA MET A 145 11.39 2.53 4.55
C MET A 145 11.81 1.89 5.88
N SER A 146 10.86 1.21 6.51
CA SER A 146 11.04 0.47 7.74
C SER A 146 11.27 -1.02 7.46
N SER A 147 11.75 -1.75 8.46
CA SER A 147 11.81 -3.22 8.40
C SER A 147 10.41 -3.84 8.30
N GLU A 148 9.37 -3.16 8.82
CA GLU A 148 7.99 -3.64 8.75
C GLU A 148 7.51 -3.66 7.29
N ASP A 149 7.84 -2.62 6.51
CA ASP A 149 7.44 -2.48 5.10
C ASP A 149 7.90 -3.69 4.26
N LEU A 150 9.10 -4.21 4.56
CA LEU A 150 9.67 -5.37 3.87
C LEU A 150 8.98 -6.70 4.17
N THR A 151 8.01 -6.73 5.08
CA THR A 151 7.29 -7.95 5.47
C THR A 151 5.82 -7.95 5.05
N GLN A 152 5.34 -6.89 4.41
CA GLN A 152 3.92 -6.73 4.08
C GLN A 152 3.62 -7.22 2.65
N PHE A 153 3.12 -8.46 2.53
CA PHE A 153 2.73 -9.07 1.24
C PHE A 153 1.35 -9.74 1.32
N PRO A 154 0.68 -10.02 0.19
CA PRO A 154 -0.64 -10.65 0.20
C PRO A 154 -0.68 -11.89 1.10
N ALA A 155 -1.80 -12.08 1.80
CA ALA A 155 -2.02 -13.23 2.66
C ALA A 155 -3.21 -14.05 2.15
N VAL A 156 -3.10 -15.37 2.26
CA VAL A 156 -4.14 -16.31 1.85
C VAL A 156 -4.61 -17.14 3.03
N LYS A 157 -5.90 -17.48 3.03
CA LYS A 157 -6.44 -18.48 3.94
C LYS A 157 -6.17 -19.89 3.41
N MET A 158 -5.43 -20.67 4.19
CA MET A 158 -5.11 -22.06 3.90
C MET A 158 -6.29 -22.98 4.25
N ALA A 159 -6.25 -24.23 3.76
CA ALA A 159 -7.33 -25.21 3.98
C ALA A 159 -7.57 -25.56 5.46
N ASP A 160 -6.55 -25.42 6.30
CA ASP A 160 -6.62 -25.59 7.75
C ASP A 160 -7.14 -24.34 8.49
N GLY A 161 -7.46 -23.27 7.75
CA GLY A 161 -7.96 -22.00 8.25
C GLY A 161 -6.87 -21.00 8.66
N LEU A 162 -5.58 -21.35 8.58
CA LEU A 162 -4.49 -20.43 8.89
C LEU A 162 -4.26 -19.43 7.76
N TRP A 163 -3.96 -18.18 8.11
CA TRP A 163 -3.56 -17.16 7.14
C TRP A 163 -2.06 -17.14 6.98
N THR A 164 -1.60 -17.24 5.74
CA THR A 164 -0.17 -17.27 5.38
C THR A 164 0.15 -16.21 4.35
N MET A 165 1.21 -15.44 4.58
CA MET A 165 1.73 -14.51 3.57
C MET A 165 2.36 -15.27 2.41
N VAL A 166 2.15 -14.77 1.20
CA VAL A 166 2.62 -15.39 -0.04
C VAL A 166 3.40 -14.39 -0.88
N SER A 167 4.39 -14.89 -1.60
CA SER A 167 5.24 -14.09 -2.50
C SER A 167 4.61 -13.82 -3.87
N TYR A 168 3.32 -14.13 -4.02
CA TYR A 168 2.59 -14.07 -5.29
C TYR A 168 1.24 -13.39 -5.10
N ALA A 169 0.75 -12.84 -6.19
CA ALA A 169 -0.61 -12.34 -6.29
C ALA A 169 -1.62 -13.40 -5.88
N ALA A 170 -2.54 -13.05 -4.99
CA ALA A 170 -3.50 -14.00 -4.46
C ALA A 170 -4.83 -13.37 -4.06
N SER A 171 -5.90 -14.14 -4.20
CA SER A 171 -7.19 -13.81 -3.60
C SER A 171 -7.25 -14.31 -2.14
N PRO A 172 -8.06 -13.67 -1.27
CA PRO A 172 -8.14 -14.07 0.14
C PRO A 172 -8.59 -15.52 0.38
N ASP A 173 -9.32 -16.12 -0.56
CA ASP A 173 -9.78 -17.52 -0.53
C ASP A 173 -8.70 -18.53 -0.97
N GLY A 174 -7.48 -18.07 -1.28
CA GLY A 174 -6.32 -18.92 -1.53
C GLY A 174 -6.03 -19.24 -2.98
N GLN A 175 -6.67 -18.57 -3.94
CA GLN A 175 -6.33 -18.73 -5.35
C GLN A 175 -5.14 -17.82 -5.71
N LEU A 176 -4.21 -18.36 -6.50
CA LEU A 176 -3.06 -17.60 -6.99
C LEU A 176 -3.32 -17.06 -8.39
N ALA A 177 -2.98 -15.80 -8.61
CA ALA A 177 -3.15 -15.17 -9.91
C ALA A 177 -2.11 -15.68 -10.90
N ARG A 178 -2.52 -15.81 -12.16
CA ARG A 178 -1.68 -16.25 -13.26
C ARG A 178 -1.83 -15.32 -14.47
N ASP A 179 -0.75 -15.18 -15.23
CA ASP A 179 -0.77 -14.50 -16.53
C ASP A 179 -1.42 -15.39 -17.62
N SER A 180 -1.57 -14.84 -18.83
CA SER A 180 -2.09 -15.59 -20.00
C SER A 180 -1.21 -16.75 -20.45
N ARG A 181 0.03 -16.87 -19.92
CA ARG A 181 0.95 -17.99 -20.12
C ARG A 181 0.95 -18.97 -18.94
N ASN A 182 -0.01 -18.84 -18.02
CA ASN A 182 -0.18 -19.68 -16.83
C ASN A 182 0.95 -19.58 -15.79
N ARG A 183 1.78 -18.53 -15.85
CA ARG A 183 2.83 -18.24 -14.87
C ARG A 183 2.26 -17.45 -13.70
N LEU A 184 2.75 -17.72 -12.49
CA LEU A 184 2.34 -16.97 -11.30
C LEU A 184 2.78 -15.51 -11.42
N ILE A 185 1.91 -14.60 -11.03
CA ILE A 185 2.22 -13.16 -10.98
C ILE A 185 2.90 -12.88 -9.63
N PRO A 186 4.16 -12.39 -9.60
CA PRO A 186 4.85 -12.07 -8.35
C PRO A 186 4.16 -10.95 -7.58
N ALA A 187 4.20 -11.02 -6.25
CA ALA A 187 3.75 -9.92 -5.42
C ALA A 187 4.81 -8.80 -5.37
N TRP A 188 4.34 -7.57 -5.17
CA TRP A 188 5.18 -6.39 -5.02
C TRP A 188 4.65 -5.48 -3.92
N ALA A 189 5.50 -4.58 -3.43
CA ALA A 189 5.09 -3.52 -2.53
C ALA A 189 5.73 -2.20 -2.98
N TRP A 190 5.09 -1.09 -2.63
CA TRP A 190 5.51 0.25 -3.06
C TRP A 190 5.40 1.29 -1.97
N LEU A 191 6.31 2.25 -2.00
CA LEU A 191 6.38 3.36 -1.06
C LEU A 191 6.50 4.70 -1.79
N ALA A 192 5.67 5.66 -1.39
CA ALA A 192 5.84 7.07 -1.70
C ALA A 192 6.35 7.81 -0.46
N THR A 193 7.44 8.56 -0.60
CA THR A 193 8.00 9.39 0.48
C THR A 193 8.61 10.65 -0.12
N GLY A 194 9.24 11.49 0.70
CA GLY A 194 9.86 12.74 0.26
C GLY A 194 8.91 13.94 0.38
N HIS A 195 9.15 14.95 -0.46
CA HIS A 195 8.33 16.17 -0.51
C HIS A 195 7.28 16.04 -1.62
N LYS A 196 6.19 16.83 -1.56
CA LYS A 196 5.15 16.83 -2.59
C LYS A 196 5.71 17.11 -4.00
N ASP A 197 6.65 18.04 -4.07
CA ASP A 197 7.25 18.49 -5.33
C ASP A 197 8.46 17.62 -5.76
N GLU A 198 8.99 16.83 -4.84
CA GLU A 198 10.13 15.95 -5.06
C GLU A 198 9.85 14.57 -4.41
N PRO A 199 8.86 13.82 -4.94
CA PRO A 199 8.51 12.53 -4.38
C PRO A 199 9.62 11.52 -4.70
N ARG A 200 9.93 10.67 -3.72
CA ARG A 200 10.77 9.48 -3.89
C ARG A 200 9.86 8.27 -3.88
N LEU A 201 9.87 7.53 -4.99
CA LEU A 201 9.01 6.37 -5.20
C LEU A 201 9.89 5.13 -5.20
N TYR A 202 9.53 4.16 -4.38
CA TYR A 202 10.22 2.89 -4.25
C TYR A 202 9.28 1.72 -4.55
N LYS A 203 9.85 0.62 -5.03
CA LYS A 203 9.19 -0.68 -5.05
C LYS A 203 10.13 -1.78 -4.62
N TRP A 204 9.58 -2.86 -4.07
CA TRP A 204 10.36 -4.04 -3.72
C TRP A 204 9.56 -5.31 -3.87
N ASN A 205 10.28 -6.41 -3.99
CA ASN A 205 9.72 -7.75 -4.09
C ASN A 205 9.99 -8.56 -2.80
N PRO A 206 9.39 -9.76 -2.66
CA PRO A 206 9.61 -10.64 -1.50
C PRO A 206 11.05 -11.12 -1.32
N ALA A 207 11.90 -11.00 -2.35
CA ALA A 207 13.33 -11.34 -2.25
C ALA A 207 14.16 -10.18 -1.66
N GLY A 208 13.54 -9.04 -1.35
CA GLY A 208 14.19 -7.87 -0.78
C GLY A 208 14.84 -6.95 -1.82
N GLU A 209 14.65 -7.19 -3.12
CA GLU A 209 15.21 -6.32 -4.15
C GLU A 209 14.44 -4.99 -4.21
N VAL A 210 15.12 -3.90 -3.87
CA VAL A 210 14.55 -2.55 -3.81
C VAL A 210 14.97 -1.76 -5.04
N PHE A 211 13.98 -1.09 -5.65
CA PHE A 211 14.13 -0.24 -6.80
C PHE A 211 13.57 1.15 -6.50
N GLN A 212 14.17 2.17 -7.10
CA GLN A 212 13.68 3.55 -7.05
C GLN A 212 13.25 3.97 -8.46
N TRP A 213 12.15 4.72 -8.55
CA TRP A 213 11.73 5.32 -9.80
C TRP A 213 12.64 6.50 -10.16
N ASN A 214 13.17 6.48 -11.37
CA ASN A 214 13.91 7.59 -11.96
C ASN A 214 13.02 8.27 -13.01
N GLU A 215 12.58 9.49 -12.69
CA GLU A 215 11.72 10.30 -13.57
C GLU A 215 12.39 10.65 -14.90
N ALA A 216 13.70 10.90 -14.88
CA ALA A 216 14.43 11.33 -16.07
C ALA A 216 14.56 10.20 -17.10
N THR A 217 14.66 8.96 -16.63
CA THR A 217 14.79 7.77 -17.50
C THR A 217 13.49 6.99 -17.66
N ALA A 218 12.45 7.36 -16.90
CA ALA A 218 11.17 6.65 -16.81
C ALA A 218 11.35 5.15 -16.53
N ARG A 219 12.21 4.82 -15.55
CA ARG A 219 12.56 3.44 -15.21
C ARG A 219 12.70 3.22 -13.71
N TRP A 220 12.42 1.99 -13.30
CA TRP A 220 12.80 1.48 -11.99
C TRP A 220 14.26 1.06 -12.00
N GLU A 221 15.08 1.75 -11.21
CA GLU A 221 16.50 1.48 -11.07
C GLU A 221 16.75 0.71 -9.78
N PHE A 222 17.41 -0.45 -9.90
CA PHE A 222 17.82 -1.24 -8.75
C PHE A 222 18.73 -0.42 -7.83
N GLN A 223 18.46 -0.46 -6.54
CA GLN A 223 19.22 0.28 -5.55
C GLN A 223 19.96 -0.65 -4.59
N ALA A 224 19.27 -1.63 -4.01
CA ALA A 224 19.83 -2.52 -3.00
C ALA A 224 19.01 -3.80 -2.84
N ASN A 225 19.62 -4.82 -2.22
CA ASN A 225 18.88 -5.89 -1.58
C ASN A 225 18.77 -5.58 -0.08
N CYS A 226 17.55 -5.58 0.45
CA CYS A 226 17.24 -5.21 1.82
C CYS A 226 16.57 -6.35 2.59
N HIS A 227 16.96 -6.52 3.85
CA HIS A 227 16.37 -7.49 4.77
C HIS A 227 15.84 -6.79 6.04
N PRO A 228 14.67 -7.21 6.55
CA PRO A 228 14.14 -6.69 7.79
C PRO A 228 15.08 -6.99 8.96
N GLN A 229 15.15 -6.08 9.93
CA GLN A 229 15.84 -6.33 11.19
C GLN A 229 14.85 -6.76 12.26
N GLU A 230 15.13 -7.87 12.94
CA GLU A 230 14.40 -8.23 14.15
C GLU A 230 14.78 -7.27 15.28
N ALA A 231 13.77 -6.80 16.03
CA ALA A 231 13.99 -6.04 17.24
C ALA A 231 14.57 -6.96 18.33
N SER A 232 15.90 -6.95 18.49
CA SER A 232 16.55 -7.66 19.58
C SER A 232 16.37 -6.90 20.90
N GLY A 233 15.40 -7.31 21.72
CA GLY A 233 15.30 -6.92 23.14
C GLY A 233 13.94 -6.33 23.59
N MET A 234 13.72 -6.34 24.91
CA MET A 234 12.46 -5.94 25.58
C MET A 234 12.18 -4.42 25.57
N ARG A 235 12.98 -3.63 24.85
CA ARG A 235 12.89 -2.16 24.74
C ARG A 235 13.24 -1.68 23.32
N SER A 236 12.28 -1.66 22.41
CA SER A 236 12.21 -0.59 21.40
C SER A 236 10.85 -0.58 20.69
N PRO A 237 10.12 0.56 20.74
CA PRO A 237 9.04 0.87 19.81
C PRO A 237 9.54 1.73 18.63
N ARG A 238 10.84 1.69 18.30
CA ARG A 238 11.39 2.43 17.15
C ARG A 238 11.32 1.53 15.92
N MET A 239 10.64 1.99 14.87
CA MET A 239 10.76 1.41 13.52
C MET A 239 12.24 1.24 13.19
N LEU A 240 12.69 0.00 13.00
CA LEU A 240 14.07 -0.30 12.66
C LEU A 240 14.24 -0.13 11.16
N LEU A 241 15.31 0.54 10.74
CA LEU A 241 15.69 0.57 9.34
C LEU A 241 16.14 -0.83 8.90
N PRO A 242 15.80 -1.25 7.67
CA PRO A 242 16.27 -2.52 7.15
C PRO A 242 17.79 -2.53 6.93
N ARG A 243 18.39 -3.72 6.84
CA ARG A 243 19.79 -3.88 6.39
C ARG A 243 19.81 -3.99 4.88
N CYS A 244 20.43 -3.03 4.21
CA CYS A 244 20.52 -3.00 2.75
C CYS A 244 21.96 -3.17 2.28
N SER A 245 22.14 -3.90 1.18
CA SER A 245 23.42 -4.06 0.48
C SER A 245 23.23 -3.85 -1.04
N PRO A 246 23.93 -2.87 -1.66
CA PRO A 246 24.68 -1.80 -1.01
C PRO A 246 23.79 -0.94 -0.09
N GLU A 247 24.40 -0.08 0.73
CA GLU A 247 23.64 0.83 1.58
C GLU A 247 22.72 1.71 0.72
N LEU A 248 21.43 1.70 1.05
CA LEU A 248 20.44 2.49 0.33
C LEU A 248 20.61 3.98 0.68
N LYS A 249 20.76 4.81 -0.35
CA LYS A 249 20.78 6.27 -0.20
C LYS A 249 19.34 6.78 -0.22
N TRP A 250 18.87 7.24 0.93
CA TRP A 250 17.48 7.63 1.18
C TRP A 250 17.14 9.05 0.77
#